data_AF-A0A9X5XK55-F1
#
_entry.id   AF-A0A9X5XK55-F1
#
_cell.length_a   1.000
_cell.length_b   1.000
_cell.length_c   1.000
_cell.angle_alpha   90.00
_cell.angle_beta   90.00
_cell.angle_gamma   90.00
#
_symmetry.space_group_name_H-M   'P 1'
#
loop_
_entity.id
_entity.type
_entity.pdbx_description
1 polymer ?
#
loop_
_entity_poly.entity_id
_entity_poly.type
_entity_poly.pdbx_seq_one_letter_code
_entity_poly.pdbx_strand_id
1 'polypeptide(L)'
;MSTTADPRPLTGEPVSLDLLNTRWNREGVTQDLLTDTEGLTVWLAANGLDFPADDAVLLHAREARDALRSAVDGTLEEAAARIDAVLAHGRVRLTLTGRGPGEEAE
;
A
#
# COMPACT_ATOMS: atom_id res chain seq x y z
N MET A 1 24.21 -0.07 -6.35
CA MET A 1 23.17 0.96 -6.14
C MET A 1 22.88 0.98 -4.66
N SER A 2 23.15 2.09 -3.97
CA SER A 2 22.79 2.21 -2.57
C SER A 2 21.27 2.24 -2.49
N THR A 3 20.65 1.17 -2.01
CA THR A 3 19.25 1.20 -1.57
C THR A 3 19.20 2.17 -0.42
N THR A 4 18.66 3.37 -0.66
CA THR A 4 18.35 4.32 0.40
C THR A 4 17.51 3.58 1.43
N ALA A 5 18.02 3.45 2.65
CA ALA A 5 17.30 2.79 3.73
C ALA A 5 15.95 3.48 3.92
N ASP A 6 14.89 2.68 4.12
CA ASP A 6 13.55 3.20 4.37
C ASP A 6 13.60 4.16 5.58
N PRO A 7 13.26 5.45 5.40
CA PRO A 7 13.40 6.45 6.47
C PRO A 7 12.27 6.38 7.51
N ARG A 8 11.25 5.54 7.28
CA ARG A 8 10.10 5.42 8.16
C ARG A 8 10.52 4.79 9.50
N PRO A 9 9.97 5.29 10.63
CA PRO A 9 10.29 4.74 11.95
C PRO A 9 9.63 3.39 12.24
N LEU A 10 8.59 3.01 11.49
CA LEU A 10 7.83 1.78 11.66
C LEU A 10 7.60 1.12 10.30
N THR A 11 8.04 -0.13 10.16
CA THR A 11 7.97 -0.94 8.95
C THR A 11 7.68 -2.40 9.31
N GLY A 12 7.17 -3.19 8.37
CA GLY A 12 6.99 -4.65 8.53
C GLY A 12 5.66 -5.04 9.19
N GLU A 13 4.76 -4.08 9.30
CA GLU A 13 3.36 -4.31 9.62
C GLU A 13 2.65 -5.01 8.44
N PRO A 14 1.44 -5.58 8.63
CA PRO A 14 0.62 -6.02 7.50
C PRO A 14 0.49 -4.90 6.45
N VAL A 15 0.53 -5.25 5.16
CA VAL A 15 0.69 -4.29 4.04
C VAL A 15 -0.30 -3.11 4.07
N SER A 16 -1.53 -3.33 4.55
CA SER A 16 -2.53 -2.27 4.72
C SER A 16 -2.14 -1.25 5.79
N LEU A 17 -1.61 -1.70 6.93
CA LEU A 17 -1.09 -0.83 7.99
C LEU A 17 0.25 -0.21 7.58
N ASP A 18 1.14 -0.97 6.94
CA ASP A 18 2.41 -0.45 6.44
C ASP A 18 2.20 0.67 5.40
N LEU A 19 1.18 0.54 4.54
CA LEU A 19 0.78 1.59 3.60
C LEU A 19 0.32 2.87 4.32
N LEU A 20 -0.41 2.78 5.43
CA LEU A 20 -0.75 3.95 6.25
C LEU A 20 0.49 4.60 6.86
N ASN A 21 1.44 3.77 7.31
CA ASN A 21 2.72 4.21 7.89
C ASN A 21 3.67 4.88 6.88
N THR A 22 3.33 4.92 5.58
CA THR A 22 4.04 5.77 4.61
C THR A 22 3.85 7.27 4.87
N ARG A 23 2.91 7.66 5.74
CA ARG A 23 2.87 9.00 6.35
C ARG A 23 3.16 8.90 7.83
N TRP A 24 4.02 9.77 8.34
CA TRP A 24 4.34 9.84 9.77
C TRP A 24 4.67 11.26 10.18
N ASN A 25 4.62 11.55 11.47
CA ASN A 25 5.07 12.84 11.99
C ASN A 25 6.54 12.75 12.43
N ARG A 26 7.33 13.73 12.00
CA ARG A 26 8.69 13.96 12.50
C ARG A 26 8.79 15.39 13.00
N GLU A 27 9.00 15.56 14.31
CA GLU A 27 9.15 16.89 14.93
C GLU A 27 7.97 17.84 14.62
N GLY A 28 6.74 17.30 14.60
CA GLY A 28 5.52 18.07 14.30
C GLY A 28 5.28 18.33 12.82
N VAL A 29 6.13 17.82 11.93
CA VAL A 29 5.96 17.93 10.48
C VAL A 29 5.57 16.57 9.90
N THR A 30 4.41 16.52 9.24
CA THR A 30 3.97 15.35 8.47
C THR A 30 4.94 15.08 7.32
N GLN A 31 5.54 13.91 7.34
CA GLN A 31 6.33 13.34 6.26
C GLN A 31 5.41 12.44 5.42
N ASP A 32 5.72 12.31 4.13
CA ASP A 32 5.07 11.39 3.21
C ASP A 32 6.15 10.73 2.36
N LEU A 33 6.26 9.40 2.44
CA LEU A 33 7.18 8.64 1.61
C LEU A 33 6.69 8.59 0.16
N LEU A 34 5.37 8.53 -0.06
CA LEU A 34 4.79 8.37 -1.39
C LEU A 34 4.59 9.75 -2.03
N THR A 35 5.63 10.60 -2.10
CA THR A 35 5.61 11.88 -2.85
C THR A 35 5.91 11.71 -4.33
N ASP A 36 6.64 10.66 -4.68
CA ASP A 36 7.13 10.35 -6.01
C ASP A 36 7.39 8.83 -6.16
N THR A 37 7.88 8.43 -7.32
CA THR A 37 8.19 7.04 -7.66
C THR A 37 9.44 6.50 -6.97
N GLU A 38 10.35 7.35 -6.48
CA GLU A 38 11.50 6.90 -5.69
C GLU A 38 11.03 6.38 -4.33
N GLY A 39 10.15 7.13 -3.66
CA GLY A 39 9.53 6.68 -2.42
C GLY A 39 8.63 5.46 -2.58
N LEU A 40 7.92 5.34 -3.70
CA LEU A 40 7.20 4.12 -4.06
C LEU A 40 8.14 2.92 -4.20
N THR A 41 9.28 3.09 -4.87
CA THR A 41 10.29 2.04 -5.04
C THR A 41 10.77 1.51 -3.68
N VAL A 42 11.02 2.41 -2.72
CA VAL A 42 11.41 2.05 -1.35
C VAL A 42 10.31 1.22 -0.67
N TRP A 43 9.05 1.67 -0.74
CA TRP A 43 7.93 0.99 -0.09
C TRP A 43 7.65 -0.40 -0.68
N LEU A 44 7.68 -0.53 -2.01
CA LEU A 44 7.50 -1.81 -2.70
C LEU A 44 8.60 -2.81 -2.31
N ALA A 45 9.86 -2.36 -2.31
CA ALA A 45 10.98 -3.19 -1.89
C ALA A 45 10.89 -3.62 -0.42
N ALA A 46 10.49 -2.71 0.49
CA ALA A 46 10.32 -3.01 1.91
C ALA A 46 9.23 -4.07 2.18
N ASN A 47 8.20 -4.13 1.32
CA ASN A 47 7.11 -5.09 1.43
C ASN A 47 7.29 -6.34 0.54
N GLY A 48 8.42 -6.46 -0.18
CA GLY A 48 8.68 -7.58 -1.08
C GLY A 48 7.72 -7.66 -2.28
N LEU A 49 7.19 -6.52 -2.71
CA LEU A 49 6.21 -6.40 -3.79
C LEU A 49 6.92 -6.14 -5.13
N ASP A 50 6.79 -7.06 -6.07
CA ASP A 50 7.40 -6.98 -7.42
C ASP A 50 6.45 -6.30 -8.42
N PHE A 51 6.28 -4.98 -8.28
CA PHE A 51 5.48 -4.14 -9.18
C PHE A 51 6.34 -3.00 -9.75
N PRO A 52 5.97 -2.45 -10.92
CA PRO A 52 6.61 -1.25 -11.44
C PRO A 52 6.38 -0.08 -10.49
N ALA A 53 7.44 0.67 -10.18
CA ALA A 53 7.34 1.91 -9.42
C ALA A 53 7.07 3.10 -10.37
N ASP A 54 5.89 3.14 -10.98
CA ASP A 54 5.48 4.19 -11.92
C ASP A 54 4.37 5.08 -11.34
N ASP A 55 4.00 6.13 -12.08
CA ASP A 55 3.00 7.10 -11.66
C ASP A 55 1.60 6.47 -11.47
N ALA A 56 1.28 5.42 -12.23
CA ALA A 56 -0.01 4.74 -12.12
C ALA A 56 -0.09 3.92 -10.82
N VAL A 57 0.96 3.16 -10.50
CA VAL A 57 1.05 2.43 -9.23
C VAL A 57 1.11 3.41 -8.05
N LEU A 58 1.81 4.53 -8.18
CA LEU A 58 1.86 5.57 -7.15
C LEU A 58 0.47 6.18 -6.89
N LEU A 59 -0.28 6.48 -7.95
CA LEU A 59 -1.65 6.99 -7.86
C LEU A 59 -2.53 6.00 -7.08
N HIS A 60 -2.56 4.74 -7.50
CA HIS A 60 -3.43 3.74 -6.87
C HIS A 60 -3.00 3.38 -5.45
N ALA A 61 -1.71 3.37 -5.13
CA ALA A 61 -1.23 3.19 -3.76
C ALA A 61 -1.70 4.33 -2.84
N ARG A 62 -1.68 5.58 -3.33
CA ARG A 62 -2.20 6.74 -2.57
C ARG A 62 -3.71 6.66 -2.40
N GLU A 63 -4.45 6.27 -3.43
CA GLU A 63 -5.90 6.08 -3.36
C GLU A 63 -6.27 5.00 -2.32
N ALA A 64 -5.57 3.86 -2.35
CA ALA A 64 -5.75 2.80 -1.37
C ALA A 64 -5.42 3.27 0.06
N ARG A 65 -4.33 4.03 0.24
CA ARG A 65 -3.97 4.63 1.54
C ARG A 65 -5.06 5.56 2.06
N ASP A 66 -5.61 6.41 1.20
CA ASP A 66 -6.66 7.36 1.59
C ASP A 66 -7.99 6.65 1.92
N ALA A 67 -8.32 5.58 1.19
CA ALA A 67 -9.45 4.71 1.51
C ALA A 67 -9.29 4.05 2.89
N LEU A 68 -8.12 3.43 3.16
CA LEU A 68 -7.82 2.83 4.46
C LEU A 68 -7.89 3.86 5.59
N ARG A 69 -7.32 5.05 5.38
CA ARG A 69 -7.36 6.12 6.38
C ARG A 69 -8.79 6.56 6.70
N SER A 70 -9.68 6.61 5.70
CA SER A 70 -11.09 6.92 5.95
C SER A 70 -11.79 5.91 6.86
N ALA A 71 -11.37 4.64 6.85
CA ALA A 71 -11.86 3.62 7.78
C ALA A 71 -11.27 3.75 9.19
N VAL A 72 -10.05 4.26 9.32
CA VAL A 72 -9.39 4.47 10.62
C VAL A 72 -9.90 5.73 11.32
N ASP A 73 -10.03 6.83 10.57
CA ASP A 73 -10.37 8.14 11.11
C ASP A 73 -11.89 8.38 11.18
N GLY A 74 -12.67 7.66 10.35
CA GLY A 74 -14.11 7.85 10.17
C GLY A 74 -14.94 6.64 10.58
N THR A 75 -16.12 6.50 9.96
CA THR A 75 -16.98 5.33 10.17
C THR A 75 -16.83 4.31 9.05
N LEU A 76 -17.13 3.05 9.35
CA LEU A 76 -17.13 1.97 8.34
C LEU A 76 -18.12 2.25 7.20
N GLU A 77 -19.27 2.86 7.49
CA GLU A 77 -20.28 3.19 6.48
C GLU A 77 -19.76 4.22 5.46
N GLU A 78 -18.99 5.21 5.90
CA GLU A 78 -18.38 6.22 5.02
C GLU A 78 -17.15 5.68 4.26
N ALA A 79 -16.43 4.73 4.85
CA ALA A 79 -15.22 4.17 4.27
C ALA A 79 -15.50 3.03 3.28
N ALA A 80 -16.58 2.27 3.48
CA ALA A 80 -16.92 1.09 2.69
C ALA A 80 -16.89 1.36 1.19
N ALA A 81 -17.55 2.42 0.71
CA ALA A 81 -17.58 2.74 -0.71
C ALA A 81 -16.19 3.02 -1.32
N ARG A 82 -15.27 3.60 -0.55
CA ARG A 82 -13.89 3.89 -1.01
C ARG A 82 -13.04 2.62 -1.03
N ILE A 83 -13.20 1.78 0.00
CA ILE A 83 -12.53 0.48 0.07
C ILE A 83 -13.03 -0.42 -1.06
N ASP A 84 -14.35 -0.49 -1.27
CA ASP A 84 -14.95 -1.28 -2.36
C ASP A 84 -14.49 -0.80 -3.73
N ALA A 85 -14.30 0.52 -3.92
CA ALA A 85 -13.71 1.04 -5.15
C ALA A 85 -12.29 0.51 -5.37
N VAL A 86 -11.44 0.46 -4.35
CA VAL A 86 -10.09 -0.13 -4.44
C VAL A 86 -10.19 -1.63 -4.73
N LEU A 87 -11.03 -2.36 -3.99
CA LEU A 87 -11.21 -3.80 -4.14
C LEU A 87 -11.80 -4.18 -5.51
N ALA A 88 -12.59 -3.32 -6.14
CA ALA A 88 -13.13 -3.56 -7.48
C ALA A 88 -12.02 -3.69 -8.56
N HIS A 89 -10.83 -3.17 -8.30
CA HIS A 89 -9.65 -3.34 -9.15
C HIS A 89 -8.91 -4.66 -8.85
N GLY A 90 -9.02 -5.17 -7.62
CA GLY A 90 -8.36 -6.39 -7.16
C GLY A 90 -9.26 -7.59 -7.39
N ARG A 91 -8.99 -8.36 -8.44
CA ARG A 91 -9.59 -9.68 -8.58
C ARG A 91 -8.57 -10.75 -8.28
N VAL A 92 -8.85 -11.58 -7.27
CA VAL A 92 -8.06 -12.76 -6.94
C VAL A 92 -8.95 -13.98 -7.03
N ARG A 93 -8.57 -14.89 -7.92
CA ARG A 93 -9.13 -16.22 -8.04
C ARG A 93 -8.23 -17.20 -7.27
N LEU A 94 -8.78 -17.77 -6.20
CA LEU A 94 -8.11 -18.86 -5.49
C LEU A 94 -8.10 -20.13 -6.38
N THR A 95 -6.94 -20.77 -6.51
CA THR A 95 -6.74 -21.99 -7.30
C THR A 95 -6.07 -23.08 -6.45
N LEU A 96 -6.18 -24.34 -6.88
CA LEU A 96 -5.41 -25.45 -6.31
C LEU A 96 -4.46 -25.99 -7.38
N THR A 97 -3.16 -25.89 -7.13
CA THR A 97 -2.10 -26.31 -8.06
C THR A 97 -1.45 -27.61 -7.57
N GLY A 98 -0.62 -28.24 -8.42
CA GLY A 98 0.20 -29.38 -8.02
C GLY A 98 1.21 -29.09 -6.88
N ARG A 99 1.37 -27.81 -6.50
CA ARG A 99 2.21 -27.36 -5.36
C ARG A 99 1.40 -26.98 -4.12
N GLY A 100 0.07 -27.09 -4.16
CA GLY A 100 -0.83 -26.65 -3.09
C GLY A 100 -1.69 -25.44 -3.50
N PRO A 101 -2.32 -24.77 -2.52
CA PRO A 101 -3.14 -23.57 -2.74
C PRO A 101 -2.37 -22.49 -3.50
N GLY A 102 -3.05 -21.81 -4.41
CA GLY A 102 -2.52 -20.70 -5.21
C GLY A 102 -3.56 -19.60 -5.41
N GLU A 103 -3.11 -18.48 -5.96
CA GLU A 103 -3.91 -17.30 -6.26
C GLU A 103 -3.58 -16.82 -7.68
N GLU A 104 -4.59 -16.41 -8.44
CA GLU A 104 -4.45 -15.85 -9.79
C GLU A 104 -5.20 -14.53 -9.88
N ALA A 105 -4.64 -13.53 -10.58
CA ALA A 105 -5.41 -12.33 -10.92
C ALA A 105 -6.46 -12.67 -12.00
N GLU A 106 -7.69 -12.14 -11.90
CA GLU A 106 -8.75 -12.32 -12.91
C GLU A 106 -8.79 -11.22 -13.97
#